data_AF-A0A4S2H565-F1
#
_entry.id   AF-A0A4S2H565-F1
#
_cell.length_a   1.000
_cell.length_b   1.000
_cell.length_c   1.000
_cell.angle_alpha   90.00
_cell.angle_beta   90.00
_cell.angle_gamma   90.00
#
_symmetry.space_group_name_H-M   'P 1'
#
loop_
_entity.id
_entity.type
_entity.pdbx_description
1 polymer ?
#
loop_
_entity_poly.entity_id
_entity_poly.type
_entity_poly.pdbx_seq_one_letter_code
_entity_poly.pdbx_strand_id
1 'polypeptide(L)'
;MSANIPLAPGSASRPPEILAAGLVLAGLLVLRILAIALDPNQLYADETQYWIWSRNLDWGYFSKPPMIAWVIAATTALFGNADWAVRLAAPFLHTITATLLGLTAARLFGARAGMWTAIGWATLPAVWLSATVITTDAVLMVFWSAGLYCLVRLRERPEWTSAIVLGAACGLGFLSKYAMIYFLVGTGLAILADQPVRRALVGLKGLAAGLIAVVIVLPNLAWNAAHDFATVSHTAANANWGGSLFNPGELLEFLLDQFGVFGPAFFPVLIVAAVEGLRQEAFESAMRRRVVLALYSAPALAVVSIQAFISRAHANWAASAYAAGLILTVAFLLNGPKWRRWVLWGSVAFHSAAGLLMMAAAASVPLSETLGIANAFKRVRGWDVTAERLTDAFERSGADALAFDNRNDFHQMQRYAQGIDAPLYMWLRHAGPISHAEQGWPLPEGIEGEILVVSERPEEIPVIRRDFERFERFGEITVDLGGNRERHYELFLAQGYDREERSAAYEETIRSEREEG
;
A
#
# COMPACT_ATOMS: atom_id res chain seq x y z
N MET A 1 -6.56 -50.11 35.70
CA MET A 1 -7.06 -49.97 34.31
C MET A 1 -6.42 -48.75 33.70
N SER A 2 -5.38 -49.01 32.90
CA SER A 2 -4.50 -48.03 32.29
C SER A 2 -5.12 -47.57 30.96
N ALA A 3 -5.63 -46.34 30.90
CA ALA A 3 -6.07 -45.75 29.64
C ALA A 3 -4.88 -45.02 28.99
N ASN A 4 -4.17 -45.74 28.14
CA ASN A 4 -3.31 -45.18 27.11
C ASN A 4 -4.14 -44.24 26.21
N ILE A 5 -3.91 -42.94 26.31
CA ILE A 5 -4.25 -42.01 25.23
C ILE A 5 -2.96 -41.83 24.42
N PRO A 6 -2.87 -42.31 23.17
CA PRO A 6 -1.78 -41.90 22.30
C PRO A 6 -2.02 -40.43 21.96
N LEU A 7 -1.10 -39.56 22.36
CA LEU A 7 -0.87 -38.30 21.66
C LEU A 7 -0.63 -38.65 20.19
N ALA A 8 -1.58 -38.34 19.31
CA ALA A 8 -1.32 -38.42 17.88
C ALA A 8 -0.16 -37.45 17.56
N PRO A 9 0.93 -37.91 16.94
CA PRO A 9 1.97 -37.01 16.45
C PRO A 9 1.33 -36.06 15.45
N GLY A 10 1.83 -34.82 15.42
CA GLY A 10 1.38 -33.80 14.47
C GLY A 10 1.27 -34.39 13.07
N SER A 11 0.19 -34.05 12.37
CA SER A 11 0.05 -34.44 10.97
C SER A 11 1.21 -33.80 10.22
N ALA A 12 2.29 -34.58 10.03
CA ALA A 12 3.33 -34.29 9.08
C ALA A 12 2.59 -33.92 7.80
N SER A 13 2.88 -32.73 7.30
CA SER A 13 2.27 -32.24 6.08
C SER A 13 2.31 -33.33 5.03
N ARG A 14 1.15 -33.69 4.51
CA ARG A 14 1.09 -34.63 3.40
C ARG A 14 1.88 -34.01 2.24
N PRO A 15 2.89 -34.70 1.69
CA PRO A 15 3.71 -34.19 0.59
C PRO A 15 2.91 -33.55 -0.58
N PRO A 16 1.73 -34.07 -0.98
CA PRO A 16 1.00 -33.48 -2.09
C PRO A 16 0.45 -32.07 -1.83
N GLU A 17 -0.01 -31.74 -0.62
CA GLU A 17 -0.56 -30.41 -0.31
C GLU A 17 0.52 -29.32 -0.34
N ILE A 18 1.72 -29.62 0.17
CA ILE A 18 2.86 -28.70 0.08
C ILE A 18 3.28 -28.52 -1.37
N LEU A 19 3.43 -29.62 -2.10
CA LEU A 19 3.81 -29.56 -3.51
C LEU A 19 2.80 -28.77 -4.33
N ALA A 20 1.49 -28.99 -4.11
CA ALA A 20 0.44 -28.25 -4.79
C ALA A 20 0.49 -26.75 -4.49
N ALA A 21 0.62 -26.35 -3.22
CA ALA A 21 0.79 -24.94 -2.86
C ALA A 21 2.04 -24.34 -3.52
N GLY A 22 3.18 -25.05 -3.43
CA GLY A 22 4.45 -24.61 -4.01
C GLY A 22 4.36 -24.41 -5.52
N LEU A 23 3.75 -25.34 -6.25
CA LEU A 23 3.56 -25.24 -7.70
C LEU A 23 2.64 -24.08 -8.09
N VAL A 24 1.53 -23.89 -7.36
CA VAL A 24 0.61 -22.76 -7.63
C VAL A 24 1.30 -21.42 -7.35
N LEU A 25 2.00 -21.29 -6.22
CA LEU A 25 2.73 -20.06 -5.90
C LEU A 25 3.85 -19.77 -6.88
N ALA A 26 4.63 -20.79 -7.28
CA ALA A 26 5.68 -20.64 -8.29
C ALA A 26 5.10 -20.24 -9.66
N GLY A 27 4.01 -20.89 -10.09
CA GLY A 27 3.32 -20.54 -11.33
C GLY A 27 2.78 -19.12 -11.32
N LEU A 28 2.14 -18.69 -10.23
CA LEU A 28 1.65 -17.32 -10.07
C LEU A 28 2.79 -16.29 -10.00
N LEU A 29 3.90 -16.62 -9.35
CA LEU A 29 5.09 -15.76 -9.31
C LEU A 29 5.64 -15.53 -10.72
N VAL A 30 5.84 -16.61 -11.49
CA VAL A 30 6.30 -16.51 -12.89
C VAL A 30 5.31 -15.69 -13.72
N LEU A 31 4.01 -15.99 -13.63
CA LEU A 31 2.98 -15.25 -14.34
C LEU A 31 3.02 -13.75 -14.03
N ARG A 32 3.18 -13.38 -12.75
CA ARG A 32 3.23 -11.99 -12.31
C ARG A 32 4.49 -11.27 -12.77
N ILE A 33 5.64 -11.94 -12.74
CA ILE A 33 6.89 -11.39 -13.28
C ILE A 33 6.75 -11.13 -14.78
N LEU A 34 6.16 -12.07 -15.52
CA LEU A 34 5.87 -11.88 -16.95
C LEU A 34 4.87 -10.74 -17.17
N ALA A 35 3.82 -10.65 -16.34
CA ALA A 35 2.83 -9.59 -16.43
C ALA A 35 3.44 -8.19 -16.24
N ILE A 36 4.30 -7.99 -15.22
CA ILE A 36 4.95 -6.68 -15.02
C ILE A 36 6.04 -6.40 -16.06
N ALA A 37 6.70 -7.43 -16.60
CA ALA A 37 7.73 -7.26 -17.62
C ALA A 37 7.14 -6.88 -19.00
N LEU A 38 5.90 -7.30 -19.25
CA LEU A 38 5.16 -7.04 -20.49
C LEU A 38 4.12 -5.92 -20.32
N ASP A 39 4.06 -5.27 -19.15
CA ASP A 39 3.09 -4.23 -18.85
C ASP A 39 3.38 -2.99 -19.70
N PRO A 40 2.47 -2.56 -20.61
CA PRO A 40 2.67 -1.34 -21.38
C PRO A 40 2.43 -0.08 -20.54
N ASN A 41 1.91 -0.22 -19.32
CA ASN A 41 1.61 0.91 -18.45
C ASN A 41 2.84 1.34 -17.65
N GLN A 42 3.00 2.64 -17.51
CA GLN A 42 4.05 3.29 -16.73
C GLN A 42 3.80 3.22 -15.22
N LEU A 43 4.76 3.68 -14.42
CA LEU A 43 4.64 3.78 -12.97
C LEU A 43 3.47 4.68 -12.55
N TYR A 44 2.81 4.29 -11.46
CA TYR A 44 1.89 5.17 -10.75
C TYR A 44 2.68 6.26 -10.00
N ALA A 45 2.04 7.41 -9.73
CA ALA A 45 2.69 8.54 -9.06
C ALA A 45 3.41 8.16 -7.76
N ASP A 46 2.76 7.37 -6.90
CA ASP A 46 3.38 6.84 -5.67
C ASP A 46 4.61 5.97 -5.96
N GLU A 47 4.57 5.10 -6.98
CA GLU A 47 5.70 4.24 -7.35
C GLU A 47 6.89 5.08 -7.84
N THR A 48 6.61 6.13 -8.61
CA THR A 48 7.62 7.09 -9.08
C THR A 48 8.23 7.86 -7.90
N GLN A 49 7.41 8.30 -6.94
CA GLN A 49 7.90 8.94 -5.72
C GLN A 49 8.78 7.99 -4.89
N TYR A 50 8.39 6.72 -4.74
CA TYR A 50 9.20 5.72 -4.04
C TYR A 50 10.51 5.43 -4.78
N TRP A 51 10.49 5.43 -6.12
CA TRP A 51 11.70 5.33 -6.92
C TRP A 51 12.61 6.53 -6.73
N ILE A 52 12.11 7.76 -6.70
CA ILE A 52 12.91 8.96 -6.41
C ILE A 52 13.61 8.83 -5.05
N TRP A 53 12.89 8.40 -4.02
CA TRP A 53 13.48 8.11 -2.70
C TRP A 53 14.55 7.02 -2.73
N SER A 54 14.37 5.99 -3.56
CA SER A 54 15.34 4.90 -3.69
C SER A 54 16.70 5.37 -4.23
N ARG A 55 16.77 6.54 -4.87
CA ARG A 55 18.01 7.16 -5.35
C ARG A 55 18.86 7.73 -4.23
N ASN A 56 18.25 8.10 -3.10
CA ASN A 56 18.91 8.66 -1.93
C ASN A 56 18.40 7.94 -0.68
N LEU A 57 19.08 6.87 -0.29
CA LEU A 57 18.67 6.03 0.84
C LEU A 57 18.83 6.78 2.17
N ASP A 58 17.73 6.84 2.92
CA ASP A 58 17.69 7.45 4.24
C ASP A 58 16.82 6.61 5.20
N TRP A 59 16.74 7.02 6.47
CA TRP A 59 16.00 6.34 7.53
C TRP A 59 14.53 6.76 7.63
N GLY A 60 14.07 7.67 6.78
CA GLY A 60 12.68 8.05 6.61
C GLY A 60 12.50 8.97 5.41
N TYR A 61 11.25 9.21 5.02
CA TYR A 61 10.89 10.10 3.94
C TYR A 61 9.60 10.87 4.29
N PHE A 62 9.29 11.91 3.50
CA PHE A 62 8.17 12.82 3.77
C PHE A 62 6.87 12.14 4.19
N SER A 63 6.47 11.04 3.53
CA SER A 63 5.21 10.35 3.84
C SER A 63 5.32 8.91 4.30
N LYS A 64 6.49 8.26 4.19
CA LYS A 64 6.65 6.84 4.54
C LYS A 64 7.96 6.53 5.29
N PRO A 65 7.97 5.44 6.07
CA PRO A 65 9.19 4.79 6.56
C PRO A 65 10.09 4.26 5.42
N PRO A 66 11.33 3.87 5.72
CA PRO A 66 12.36 3.78 4.68
C PRO A 66 12.36 2.51 3.82
N MET A 67 11.76 1.40 4.28
CA MET A 67 11.96 0.09 3.63
C MET A 67 11.53 0.05 2.17
N ILE A 68 10.50 0.79 1.78
CA ILE A 68 10.01 0.77 0.39
C ILE A 68 11.07 1.28 -0.58
N ALA A 69 11.76 2.36 -0.23
CA ALA A 69 12.85 2.92 -1.02
C ALA A 69 14.05 1.95 -1.07
N TRP A 70 14.38 1.31 0.05
CA TRP A 70 15.50 0.36 0.10
C TRP A 70 15.23 -0.90 -0.74
N VAL A 71 13.98 -1.39 -0.72
CA VAL A 71 13.56 -2.52 -1.56
C VAL A 71 13.64 -2.18 -3.04
N ILE A 72 13.19 -0.99 -3.45
CA ILE A 72 13.27 -0.54 -4.84
C ILE A 72 14.74 -0.29 -5.25
N ALA A 73 15.57 0.25 -4.36
CA ALA A 73 16.99 0.42 -4.63
C ALA A 73 17.70 -0.92 -4.85
N ALA A 74 17.33 -1.94 -4.08
CA ALA A 74 17.90 -3.28 -4.24
C ALA A 74 17.55 -3.88 -5.62
N THR A 75 16.30 -3.76 -6.09
CA THR A 75 15.93 -4.28 -7.41
C THR A 75 16.51 -3.46 -8.55
N THR A 76 16.50 -2.13 -8.44
CA THR A 76 17.00 -1.24 -9.51
C THR A 76 18.53 -1.20 -9.59
N ALA A 77 19.25 -1.48 -8.49
CA ALA A 77 20.70 -1.67 -8.52
C ALA A 77 21.11 -2.91 -9.33
N LEU A 78 20.26 -3.95 -9.38
CA LEU A 78 20.53 -5.19 -10.10
C LEU A 78 20.09 -5.15 -11.56
N PHE A 79 18.95 -4.50 -11.83
CA PHE A 79 18.26 -4.58 -13.12
C PHE A 79 18.10 -3.23 -13.84
N GLY A 80 18.65 -2.16 -13.28
CA GLY A 80 18.48 -0.80 -13.78
C GLY A 80 17.12 -0.20 -13.43
N ASN A 81 16.82 0.95 -14.04
CA ASN A 81 15.65 1.76 -13.69
C ASN A 81 14.40 1.47 -14.53
N ALA A 82 14.28 0.30 -15.17
CA ALA A 82 13.07 -0.05 -15.91
C ALA A 82 11.85 -0.13 -14.98
N ASP A 83 10.65 0.20 -15.46
CA ASP A 83 9.41 0.21 -14.66
C ASP A 83 9.14 -1.16 -14.00
N TRP A 84 9.36 -2.25 -14.76
CA TRP A 84 9.24 -3.61 -14.23
C TRP A 84 10.27 -3.91 -13.13
N ALA A 85 11.47 -3.31 -13.17
CA ALA A 85 12.50 -3.50 -12.15
C ALA A 85 12.12 -2.81 -10.84
N VAL A 86 11.46 -1.65 -10.91
CA VAL A 86 10.88 -0.96 -9.74
C VAL A 86 9.78 -1.81 -9.10
N ARG A 87 8.95 -2.47 -9.93
CA ARG A 87 7.86 -3.34 -9.48
C ARG A 87 8.30 -4.74 -9.04
N LEU A 88 9.51 -5.17 -9.41
CA LEU A 88 9.94 -6.57 -9.34
C LEU A 88 9.78 -7.21 -7.96
N ALA A 89 10.00 -6.44 -6.88
CA ALA A 89 9.89 -6.98 -5.52
C ALA A 89 8.44 -7.38 -5.15
N ALA A 90 7.42 -6.69 -5.67
CA ALA A 90 6.03 -6.88 -5.29
C ALA A 90 5.53 -8.34 -5.39
N PRO A 91 5.72 -9.07 -6.53
CA PRO A 91 5.28 -10.46 -6.63
C PRO A 91 6.05 -11.42 -5.72
N PHE A 92 7.33 -11.16 -5.43
CA PHE A 92 8.11 -11.95 -4.46
C PHE A 92 7.60 -11.74 -3.03
N LEU A 93 7.36 -10.48 -2.63
CA LEU A 93 6.85 -10.13 -1.31
C LEU A 93 5.51 -10.82 -1.02
N HIS A 94 4.60 -10.84 -2.00
CA HIS A 94 3.32 -11.54 -1.87
C HIS A 94 3.45 -13.07 -1.84
N THR A 95 4.42 -13.63 -2.58
CA THR A 95 4.72 -15.08 -2.53
C THR A 95 5.30 -15.49 -1.19
N ILE A 96 6.20 -14.67 -0.62
CA ILE A 96 6.76 -14.86 0.72
C ILE A 96 5.65 -14.78 1.78
N THR A 97 4.79 -13.75 1.68
CA THR A 97 3.63 -13.59 2.59
C THR A 97 2.70 -14.80 2.51
N ALA A 98 2.30 -15.22 1.31
CA ALA A 98 1.46 -16.41 1.11
C ALA A 98 2.06 -17.65 1.77
N THR A 99 3.37 -17.83 1.61
CA THR A 99 4.11 -18.95 2.20
C THR A 99 4.09 -18.89 3.72
N LEU A 100 4.42 -17.74 4.32
CA LEU A 100 4.42 -17.57 5.79
C LEU A 100 3.02 -17.74 6.40
N LEU A 101 1.98 -17.21 5.76
CA LEU A 101 0.59 -17.43 6.19
C LEU A 101 0.17 -18.89 6.03
N GLY A 102 0.55 -19.53 4.93
CA GLY A 102 0.33 -20.97 4.71
C GLY A 102 1.02 -21.83 5.76
N LEU A 103 2.27 -21.54 6.11
CA LEU A 103 3.00 -22.22 7.19
C LEU A 103 2.33 -22.01 8.55
N THR A 104 1.86 -20.78 8.82
CA THR A 104 1.12 -20.46 10.05
C THR A 104 -0.18 -21.26 10.13
N ALA A 105 -0.97 -21.28 9.07
CA ALA A 105 -2.22 -22.02 9.00
C ALA A 105 -2.00 -23.55 9.05
N ALA A 106 -0.96 -24.07 8.40
CA ALA A 106 -0.58 -25.48 8.46
C ALA A 106 -0.28 -25.92 9.89
N ARG A 107 0.43 -25.07 10.64
CA ARG A 107 0.79 -25.31 12.03
C ARG A 107 -0.43 -25.26 12.96
N LEU A 108 -1.35 -24.33 12.73
CA LEU A 108 -2.56 -24.17 13.55
C LEU A 108 -3.67 -25.19 13.25
N PHE A 109 -3.86 -25.57 11.98
CA PHE A 109 -5.04 -26.29 11.51
C PHE A 109 -4.74 -27.41 10.49
N GLY A 110 -3.47 -27.76 10.28
CA GLY A 110 -3.04 -28.85 9.40
C GLY A 110 -2.77 -28.42 7.95
N ALA A 111 -2.03 -29.25 7.20
CA ALA A 111 -1.48 -28.91 5.88
C ALA A 111 -2.52 -28.45 4.85
N ARG A 112 -3.74 -29.01 4.89
CA ARG A 112 -4.83 -28.57 4.01
C ARG A 112 -5.22 -27.11 4.24
N ALA A 113 -5.27 -26.66 5.49
CA ALA A 113 -5.53 -25.26 5.81
C ALA A 113 -4.36 -24.37 5.36
N GLY A 114 -3.12 -24.87 5.50
CA GLY A 114 -1.93 -24.20 4.99
C GLY A 114 -1.96 -23.96 3.48
N MET A 115 -2.22 -25.01 2.70
CA MET A 115 -2.33 -24.94 1.24
C MET A 115 -3.39 -23.93 0.81
N TRP A 116 -4.61 -24.01 1.36
CA TRP A 116 -5.69 -23.10 0.99
C TRP A 116 -5.51 -21.67 1.49
N THR A 117 -4.78 -21.46 2.58
CA THR A 117 -4.40 -20.10 3.03
C THR A 117 -3.37 -19.49 2.08
N ALA A 118 -2.34 -20.26 1.69
CA ALA A 118 -1.33 -19.78 0.76
C ALA A 118 -1.95 -19.44 -0.61
N ILE A 119 -2.74 -20.36 -1.17
CA ILE A 119 -3.45 -20.13 -2.43
C ILE A 119 -4.46 -18.98 -2.27
N GLY A 120 -5.23 -18.97 -1.19
CA GLY A 120 -6.21 -17.93 -0.92
C GLY A 120 -5.59 -16.53 -0.86
N TRP A 121 -4.43 -16.37 -0.21
CA TRP A 121 -3.73 -15.09 -0.14
C TRP A 121 -3.25 -14.69 -1.52
N ALA A 122 -2.58 -15.62 -2.20
CA ALA A 122 -2.03 -15.37 -3.52
C ALA A 122 -3.12 -15.02 -4.54
N THR A 123 -4.38 -15.42 -4.34
CA THR A 123 -5.47 -15.10 -5.25
C THR A 123 -6.41 -14.00 -4.77
N LEU A 124 -6.24 -13.40 -3.57
CA LEU A 124 -7.10 -12.28 -3.14
C LEU A 124 -7.13 -11.17 -4.20
N PRO A 125 -8.28 -10.52 -4.45
CA PRO A 125 -8.34 -9.50 -5.51
C PRO A 125 -7.37 -8.34 -5.27
N ALA A 126 -7.23 -7.86 -4.03
CA ALA A 126 -6.21 -6.85 -3.71
C ALA A 126 -4.77 -7.34 -3.89
N VAL A 127 -4.50 -8.64 -3.70
CA VAL A 127 -3.16 -9.23 -3.91
C VAL A 127 -2.86 -9.36 -5.40
N TRP A 128 -3.86 -9.61 -6.26
CA TRP A 128 -3.67 -9.54 -7.70
C TRP A 128 -3.17 -8.17 -8.15
N LEU A 129 -3.83 -7.10 -7.71
CA LEU A 129 -3.41 -5.73 -8.00
C LEU A 129 -2.07 -5.39 -7.33
N SER A 130 -1.95 -5.63 -6.01
CA SER A 130 -0.75 -5.25 -5.26
C SER A 130 0.50 -6.07 -5.63
N ALA A 131 0.37 -7.16 -6.39
CA ALA A 131 1.52 -7.89 -6.92
C ALA A 131 2.01 -7.33 -8.27
N THR A 132 1.29 -6.40 -8.90
CA THR A 132 1.71 -5.70 -10.12
C THR A 132 2.14 -4.26 -9.89
N VAL A 133 1.93 -3.72 -8.69
CA VAL A 133 2.41 -2.39 -8.27
C VAL A 133 3.20 -2.49 -6.97
N ILE A 134 4.28 -1.70 -6.84
CA ILE A 134 5.10 -1.72 -5.62
C ILE A 134 4.51 -0.78 -4.56
N THR A 135 4.22 -1.31 -3.37
CA THR A 135 3.59 -0.55 -2.29
C THR A 135 4.22 -0.89 -0.93
N THR A 136 4.09 0.03 0.03
CA THR A 136 4.49 -0.24 1.43
C THR A 136 3.70 -1.39 2.06
N ASP A 137 2.48 -1.67 1.58
CA ASP A 137 1.64 -2.75 2.09
C ASP A 137 2.25 -4.12 1.80
N ALA A 138 2.79 -4.34 0.59
CA ALA A 138 3.45 -5.60 0.24
C ALA A 138 4.66 -5.89 1.14
N VAL A 139 5.46 -4.86 1.46
CA VAL A 139 6.62 -4.99 2.34
C VAL A 139 6.18 -5.27 3.78
N LEU A 140 5.20 -4.50 4.29
CA LEU A 140 4.63 -4.71 5.63
C LEU A 140 4.12 -6.15 5.80
N MET A 141 3.44 -6.70 4.79
CA MET A 141 2.80 -8.01 4.90
C MET A 141 3.79 -9.17 5.08
N VAL A 142 5.02 -9.05 4.55
CA VAL A 142 6.08 -10.05 4.81
C VAL A 142 6.45 -10.07 6.29
N PHE A 143 6.70 -8.89 6.87
CA PHE A 143 7.08 -8.81 8.28
C PHE A 143 5.91 -9.09 9.22
N TRP A 144 4.69 -8.66 8.86
CA TRP A 144 3.48 -9.00 9.59
C TRP A 144 3.26 -10.52 9.66
N SER A 145 3.37 -11.21 8.51
CA SER A 145 3.18 -12.67 8.45
C SER A 145 4.32 -13.44 9.12
N ALA A 146 5.56 -12.95 9.05
CA ALA A 146 6.69 -13.51 9.80
C ALA A 146 6.50 -13.36 11.32
N GLY A 147 6.04 -12.20 11.77
CA GLY A 147 5.68 -11.94 13.16
C GLY A 147 4.58 -12.87 13.64
N LEU A 148 3.51 -13.04 12.85
CA LEU A 148 2.40 -13.94 13.19
C LEU A 148 2.85 -15.40 13.28
N TYR A 149 3.68 -15.85 12.34
CA TYR A 149 4.28 -17.19 12.36
C TYR A 149 5.11 -17.42 13.64
N CYS A 150 5.98 -16.48 13.98
CA CYS A 150 6.85 -16.57 15.16
C CYS A 150 6.07 -16.48 16.47
N LEU A 151 5.00 -15.68 16.52
CA LEU A 151 4.08 -15.65 17.65
C LEU A 151 3.44 -17.02 17.88
N VAL A 152 2.93 -17.66 16.82
CA VAL A 152 2.35 -19.01 16.92
C VAL A 152 3.38 -20.02 17.44
N ARG A 153 4.63 -19.93 16.96
CA ARG A 153 5.73 -20.76 17.45
C ARG A 153 6.02 -20.54 18.94
N LEU A 154 6.13 -19.28 19.36
CA LEU A 154 6.36 -18.91 20.77
C LEU A 154 5.24 -19.38 21.68
N ARG A 155 4.00 -19.28 21.20
CA ARG A 155 2.80 -19.73 21.91
C ARG A 155 2.82 -21.24 22.20
N GLU A 156 3.36 -22.04 21.28
CA GLU A 156 3.53 -23.49 21.47
C GLU A 156 4.72 -23.81 22.35
N ARG A 157 5.87 -23.19 22.06
CA ARG A 157 7.12 -23.39 22.78
C ARG A 157 7.92 -22.09 22.78
N PRO A 158 8.14 -21.47 23.94
CA PRO A 158 8.95 -20.26 24.03
C PRO A 158 10.41 -20.53 23.66
N GLU A 159 10.84 -20.14 22.46
CA GLU A 159 12.19 -20.31 21.93
C GLU A 159 12.82 -18.96 21.58
N TRP A 160 14.14 -18.83 21.78
CA TRP A 160 14.88 -17.58 21.52
C TRP A 160 14.84 -17.15 20.06
N THR A 161 15.01 -18.09 19.12
CA THR A 161 14.96 -17.78 17.68
C THR A 161 13.62 -17.15 17.30
N SER A 162 12.50 -17.68 17.80
CA SER A 162 11.19 -17.13 17.49
C SER A 162 10.96 -15.77 18.15
N ALA A 163 11.54 -15.52 19.34
CA ALA A 163 11.48 -14.21 20.00
C ALA A 163 12.30 -13.15 19.26
N ILE A 164 13.52 -13.50 18.83
CA ILE A 164 14.39 -12.60 18.07
C ILE A 164 13.74 -12.25 16.73
N VAL A 165 13.26 -13.25 15.99
CA VAL A 165 12.60 -13.01 14.69
C VAL A 165 11.29 -12.26 14.86
N LEU A 166 10.51 -12.49 15.93
CA LEU A 166 9.33 -11.68 16.24
C LEU A 166 9.68 -10.21 16.46
N GLY A 167 10.70 -9.92 17.27
CA GLY A 167 11.17 -8.55 17.50
C GLY A 167 11.66 -7.88 16.23
N ALA A 168 12.46 -8.61 15.43
CA ALA A 168 12.95 -8.13 14.14
C ALA A 168 11.80 -7.85 13.16
N ALA A 169 10.83 -8.76 13.05
CA ALA A 169 9.65 -8.59 12.23
C ALA A 169 8.81 -7.38 12.66
N CYS A 170 8.62 -7.16 13.97
CA CYS A 170 7.96 -5.95 14.47
C CYS A 170 8.72 -4.70 14.05
N GLY A 171 10.03 -4.63 14.28
CA GLY A 171 10.82 -3.45 13.95
C GLY A 171 10.85 -3.15 12.44
N LEU A 172 11.15 -4.16 11.61
CA LEU A 172 11.19 -4.02 10.15
C LEU A 172 9.79 -3.76 9.56
N GLY A 173 8.74 -4.31 10.17
CA GLY A 173 7.36 -3.99 9.82
C GLY A 173 7.04 -2.51 10.04
N PHE A 174 7.48 -1.93 11.16
CA PHE A 174 7.37 -0.48 11.41
C PHE A 174 8.16 0.35 10.40
N LEU A 175 9.39 -0.08 10.07
CA LEU A 175 10.19 0.55 9.01
C LEU A 175 9.60 0.36 7.61
N SER A 176 8.57 -0.48 7.45
CA SER A 176 7.83 -0.65 6.19
C SER A 176 6.59 0.23 6.12
N LYS A 177 5.78 0.20 7.20
CA LYS A 177 4.56 1.00 7.33
C LYS A 177 4.16 1.05 8.80
N TYR A 178 3.83 2.24 9.31
CA TYR A 178 3.40 2.42 10.71
C TYR A 178 2.11 1.67 11.07
N ALA A 179 1.35 1.19 10.08
CA ALA A 179 0.25 0.26 10.29
C ALA A 179 0.67 -1.05 11.01
N MET A 180 1.96 -1.36 11.13
CA MET A 180 2.47 -2.41 12.03
C MET A 180 2.02 -2.24 13.49
N ILE A 181 1.60 -1.03 13.90
CA ILE A 181 1.01 -0.78 15.22
C ILE A 181 -0.21 -1.69 15.49
N TYR A 182 -1.00 -2.04 14.47
CA TYR A 182 -2.13 -2.93 14.63
C TYR A 182 -1.69 -4.34 15.08
N PHE A 183 -0.48 -4.78 14.70
CA PHE A 183 0.09 -6.05 15.15
C PHE A 183 0.39 -5.99 16.65
N LEU A 184 0.95 -4.86 17.12
CA LEU A 184 1.25 -4.65 18.53
C LEU A 184 -0.03 -4.58 19.37
N VAL A 185 -1.07 -3.91 18.87
CA VAL A 185 -2.40 -3.89 19.50
C VAL A 185 -2.94 -5.32 19.61
N GLY A 186 -2.92 -6.10 18.52
CA GLY A 186 -3.31 -7.51 18.53
C GLY A 186 -2.48 -8.35 19.51
N THR A 187 -1.18 -8.06 19.64
CA THR A 187 -0.27 -8.70 20.61
C THR A 187 -0.69 -8.40 22.04
N GLY A 188 -0.95 -7.13 22.36
CA GLY A 188 -1.42 -6.71 23.69
C GLY A 188 -2.74 -7.40 24.06
N LEU A 189 -3.71 -7.39 23.14
CA LEU A 189 -4.99 -8.08 23.33
C LEU A 189 -4.81 -9.60 23.49
N ALA A 190 -3.91 -10.22 22.72
CA ALA A 190 -3.63 -11.65 22.84
C ALA A 190 -2.94 -12.02 24.16
N ILE A 191 -2.08 -11.16 24.70
CA ILE A 191 -1.50 -11.33 26.05
C ILE A 191 -2.63 -11.33 27.11
N LEU A 192 -3.61 -10.44 26.96
CA LEU A 192 -4.75 -10.36 27.88
C LEU A 192 -5.73 -11.54 27.73
N ALA A 193 -5.97 -12.02 26.52
CA ALA A 193 -7.00 -13.03 26.24
C ALA A 193 -6.48 -14.48 26.21
N ASP A 194 -5.21 -14.73 25.85
CA ASP A 194 -4.67 -16.07 25.65
C ASP A 194 -3.49 -16.37 26.59
N GLN A 195 -3.73 -17.27 27.55
CA GLN A 195 -2.73 -17.66 28.56
C GLN A 195 -1.41 -18.21 27.96
N PRO A 196 -1.42 -19.06 26.90
CA PRO A 196 -0.19 -19.45 26.22
C PRO A 196 0.62 -18.28 25.64
N VAL A 197 -0.02 -17.33 24.94
CA VAL A 197 0.66 -16.12 24.44
C VAL A 197 1.24 -15.31 25.61
N ARG A 198 0.45 -15.11 26.68
CA ARG A 198 0.92 -14.42 27.89
C ARG A 198 2.16 -15.05 28.48
N ARG A 199 2.17 -16.38 28.68
CA ARG A 199 3.33 -17.10 29.22
C ARG A 199 4.56 -17.00 28.31
N ALA A 200 4.35 -16.91 27.00
CA ALA A 200 5.44 -16.83 26.03
C ALA A 200 6.08 -15.43 25.97
N LEU A 201 5.28 -14.37 26.14
CA LEU A 201 5.71 -12.98 25.95
C LEU A 201 5.94 -12.20 27.25
N VAL A 202 5.26 -12.55 28.35
CA VAL A 202 5.49 -11.92 29.66
C VAL A 202 6.68 -12.61 30.34
N GLY A 203 7.89 -12.23 29.90
CA GLY A 203 9.15 -12.75 30.41
C GLY A 203 10.34 -12.26 29.57
N LEU A 204 11.52 -12.82 29.83
CA LEU A 204 12.78 -12.38 29.21
C LEU A 204 12.76 -12.42 27.67
N LYS A 205 12.11 -13.43 27.08
CA LYS A 205 12.02 -13.58 25.62
C LYS A 205 11.14 -12.51 24.98
N GLY A 206 9.99 -12.19 25.57
CA GLY A 206 9.15 -11.10 25.05
C GLY A 206 9.76 -9.73 25.31
N LEU A 207 10.46 -9.53 26.43
CA LEU A 207 11.27 -8.33 26.64
C LEU A 207 12.34 -8.18 25.56
N ALA A 208 13.08 -9.25 25.25
CA ALA A 208 14.07 -9.23 24.18
C ALA A 208 13.44 -8.92 22.81
N ALA A 209 12.29 -9.52 22.48
CA ALA A 209 11.55 -9.20 21.25
C ALA A 209 11.18 -7.70 21.19
N GLY A 210 10.68 -7.14 22.30
CA GLY A 210 10.36 -5.71 22.39
C GLY A 210 11.58 -4.81 22.23
N LEU A 211 12.68 -5.12 22.90
CA LEU A 211 13.93 -4.36 22.80
C LEU A 211 14.52 -4.40 21.38
N ILE A 212 14.51 -5.57 20.73
CA ILE A 212 14.96 -5.71 19.33
C ILE A 212 14.11 -4.83 18.41
N ALA A 213 12.78 -4.85 18.57
CA ALA A 213 11.89 -4.01 17.76
C ALA A 213 12.21 -2.52 17.96
N VAL A 214 12.40 -2.07 19.21
CA VAL A 214 12.78 -0.68 19.51
C VAL A 214 14.11 -0.31 18.89
N VAL A 215 15.14 -1.14 19.02
CA VAL A 215 16.48 -0.87 18.45
C VAL A 215 16.41 -0.72 16.94
N ILE A 216 15.62 -1.54 16.25
CA ILE A 216 15.47 -1.46 14.79
C ILE A 216 14.70 -0.20 14.36
N VAL A 217 13.69 0.21 15.12
CA VAL A 217 12.87 1.39 14.79
C VAL A 217 13.58 2.71 15.16
N LEU A 218 14.51 2.67 16.12
CA LEU A 218 15.16 3.84 16.69
C LEU A 218 15.78 4.80 15.64
N PRO A 219 16.49 4.34 14.59
CA PRO A 219 17.05 5.26 13.59
C PRO A 219 15.98 6.05 12.84
N ASN A 220 14.83 5.44 12.54
CA ASN A 220 13.71 6.13 11.87
C ASN A 220 13.04 7.16 12.79
N LEU A 221 12.97 6.88 14.09
CA LEU A 221 12.46 7.85 15.08
C LEU A 221 13.42 9.04 15.22
N ALA A 222 14.73 8.77 15.29
CA ALA A 222 15.75 9.81 15.34
C ALA A 222 15.73 10.67 14.07
N TRP A 223 15.58 10.05 12.90
CA TRP A 223 15.42 10.74 11.63
C TRP A 223 14.20 11.65 11.62
N ASN A 224 13.04 11.15 12.07
CA ASN A 224 11.83 11.96 12.16
C ASN A 224 12.01 13.17 13.08
N ALA A 225 12.62 12.97 14.25
CA ALA A 225 12.89 14.07 15.18
C ALA A 225 13.83 15.13 14.60
N ALA A 226 14.76 14.73 13.73
CA ALA A 226 15.66 15.65 13.02
C ALA A 226 15.03 16.37 11.81
N HIS A 227 13.83 15.96 11.38
CA HIS A 227 13.11 16.49 10.22
C HIS A 227 11.68 16.92 10.59
N ASP A 228 11.51 17.55 11.76
CA ASP A 228 10.24 18.13 12.23
C ASP A 228 9.05 17.16 12.20
N PHE A 229 9.34 15.87 12.43
CA PHE A 229 8.37 14.78 12.39
C PHE A 229 7.61 14.65 11.06
N ALA A 230 8.23 15.01 9.93
CA ALA A 230 7.60 15.04 8.60
C ALA A 230 6.70 13.83 8.30
N THR A 231 7.20 12.59 8.47
CA THR A 231 6.43 11.37 8.20
C THR A 231 5.20 11.24 9.09
N VAL A 232 5.35 11.55 10.38
CA VAL A 232 4.28 11.44 11.39
C VAL A 232 3.22 12.50 11.14
N SER A 233 3.64 13.75 10.93
CA SER A 233 2.77 14.89 10.62
C SER A 233 1.98 14.64 9.35
N HIS A 234 2.60 14.12 8.29
CA HIS A 234 1.91 13.76 7.07
C HIS A 234 0.93 12.58 7.27
N THR A 235 1.30 11.57 8.06
CA THR A 235 0.39 10.45 8.39
C THR A 235 -0.84 10.94 9.15
N ALA A 236 -0.67 11.88 10.08
CA ALA A 236 -1.77 12.49 10.81
C ALA A 236 -2.63 13.40 9.90
N ALA A 237 -2.01 14.21 9.04
CA ALA A 237 -2.72 15.06 8.08
C ALA A 237 -3.60 14.24 7.12
N ASN A 238 -3.13 13.06 6.69
CA ASN A 238 -3.91 12.13 5.86
C ASN A 238 -5.19 11.62 6.56
N ALA A 239 -5.27 11.64 7.90
CA ALA A 239 -6.50 11.29 8.60
C ALA A 239 -7.61 12.35 8.39
N ASN A 240 -7.24 13.57 7.97
CA ASN A 240 -8.11 14.65 7.54
C ASN A 240 -9.32 14.90 8.48
N TRP A 241 -9.05 15.14 9.77
CA TRP A 241 -10.07 15.44 10.78
C TRP A 241 -10.47 16.92 10.82
N GLY A 242 -10.10 17.71 9.81
CA GLY A 242 -10.47 19.14 9.72
C GLY A 242 -11.86 19.40 9.15
N GLY A 243 -12.54 18.38 8.59
CA GLY A 243 -13.85 18.49 7.96
C GLY A 243 -15.03 18.06 8.85
N SER A 244 -16.17 17.73 8.23
CA SER A 244 -17.29 17.08 8.92
C SER A 244 -16.82 15.77 9.54
N LEU A 245 -17.05 15.59 10.85
CA LEU A 245 -16.55 14.43 11.62
C LEU A 245 -17.52 13.25 11.64
N PHE A 246 -18.66 13.33 10.94
CA PHE A 246 -19.70 12.30 10.96
C PHE A 246 -20.12 11.96 9.53
N ASN A 247 -19.53 10.88 8.98
CA ASN A 247 -19.67 10.48 7.58
C ASN A 247 -20.10 9.00 7.48
N PRO A 248 -21.36 8.65 7.80
CA PRO A 248 -21.84 7.27 7.70
C PRO A 248 -21.80 6.73 6.26
N GLY A 249 -21.86 7.59 5.24
CA GLY A 249 -21.68 7.23 3.83
C GLY A 249 -20.27 6.71 3.53
N GLU A 250 -19.25 7.41 4.03
CA GLU A 250 -17.83 7.03 3.87
C GLU A 250 -17.53 5.69 4.59
N LEU A 251 -18.12 5.47 5.77
CA LEU A 251 -18.07 4.15 6.43
C LEU A 251 -18.69 3.06 5.56
N LEU A 252 -19.87 3.31 4.98
CA LEU A 252 -20.53 2.32 4.13
C LEU A 252 -19.70 2.03 2.87
N GLU A 253 -19.17 3.05 2.22
CA GLU A 253 -18.27 2.91 1.06
C GLU A 253 -17.02 2.11 1.43
N PHE A 254 -16.37 2.43 2.55
CA PHE A 254 -15.23 1.67 3.05
C PHE A 254 -15.56 0.19 3.29
N LEU A 255 -16.73 -0.12 3.87
CA LEU A 255 -17.17 -1.50 4.09
C LEU A 255 -17.48 -2.23 2.79
N LEU A 256 -18.05 -1.54 1.79
CA LEU A 256 -18.28 -2.08 0.45
C LEU A 256 -16.96 -2.35 -0.28
N ASP A 257 -15.98 -1.46 -0.14
CA ASP A 257 -14.64 -1.63 -0.69
C ASP A 257 -13.95 -2.90 -0.17
N GLN A 258 -14.25 -3.33 1.06
CA GLN A 258 -13.66 -4.54 1.62
C GLN A 258 -14.09 -5.83 0.88
N PHE A 259 -15.24 -5.83 0.19
CA PHE A 259 -15.62 -6.91 -0.73
C PHE A 259 -14.68 -6.95 -1.94
N GLY A 260 -14.25 -5.79 -2.43
CA GLY A 260 -13.23 -5.67 -3.47
C GLY A 260 -11.83 -6.03 -2.99
N VAL A 261 -11.47 -5.71 -1.75
CA VAL A 261 -10.13 -6.00 -1.21
C VAL A 261 -9.95 -7.48 -0.88
N PHE A 262 -10.85 -8.02 -0.07
CA PHE A 262 -10.72 -9.36 0.51
C PHE A 262 -11.54 -10.43 -0.23
N GLY A 263 -12.42 -10.02 -1.13
CA GLY A 263 -13.24 -10.91 -1.94
C GLY A 263 -14.69 -11.00 -1.46
N PRO A 264 -15.66 -11.08 -2.40
CA PRO A 264 -17.07 -10.85 -2.10
C PRO A 264 -17.67 -11.89 -1.15
N ALA A 265 -17.19 -13.14 -1.19
CA ALA A 265 -17.62 -14.18 -0.28
C ALA A 265 -16.72 -14.29 0.96
N PHE A 266 -15.42 -14.02 0.83
CA PHE A 266 -14.47 -14.13 1.94
C PHE A 266 -14.70 -13.07 3.02
N PHE A 267 -15.06 -11.85 2.64
CA PHE A 267 -15.33 -10.77 3.60
C PHE A 267 -16.49 -11.06 4.56
N PRO A 268 -17.72 -11.38 4.09
CA PRO A 268 -18.80 -11.74 5.01
C PRO A 268 -18.48 -13.01 5.81
N VAL A 269 -17.77 -13.98 5.23
CA VAL A 269 -17.32 -15.18 5.96
C VAL A 269 -16.35 -14.81 7.09
N LEU A 270 -15.44 -13.85 6.90
CA LEU A 270 -14.54 -13.39 7.95
C LEU A 270 -15.33 -12.83 9.14
N ILE A 271 -16.34 -11.99 8.87
CA ILE A 271 -17.18 -11.42 9.92
C ILE A 271 -17.92 -12.52 10.69
N VAL A 272 -18.54 -13.48 9.98
CA VAL A 272 -19.21 -14.63 10.62
C VAL A 272 -18.23 -15.48 11.42
N ALA A 273 -17.05 -15.78 10.87
CA ALA A 273 -16.04 -16.59 11.54
C ALA A 273 -15.48 -15.91 12.80
N ALA A 274 -15.31 -14.59 12.78
CA ALA A 274 -14.89 -13.80 13.94
C ALA A 274 -15.98 -13.80 15.02
N VAL A 275 -17.24 -13.54 14.65
CA VAL A 275 -18.38 -13.51 15.59
C VAL A 275 -18.63 -14.90 16.21
N GLU A 276 -18.65 -15.97 15.40
CA GLU A 276 -18.80 -17.34 15.92
C GLU A 276 -17.64 -17.73 16.86
N GLY A 277 -16.41 -17.29 16.53
CA GLY A 277 -15.23 -17.53 17.36
C GLY A 277 -15.31 -16.86 18.74
N LEU A 278 -16.03 -15.74 18.86
CA LEU A 278 -16.23 -15.01 20.12
C LEU A 278 -17.43 -15.52 20.94
N ARG A 279 -18.44 -16.13 20.30
CA ARG A 279 -19.70 -16.54 20.97
C ARG A 279 -19.66 -17.92 21.63
N GLN A 280 -18.72 -18.78 21.30
CA GLN A 280 -18.67 -20.14 21.84
C GLN A 280 -17.85 -20.18 23.15
N GLU A 281 -18.54 -20.25 24.29
CA GLU A 281 -17.98 -20.21 25.67
C GLU A 281 -17.16 -21.45 26.08
N ALA A 282 -16.93 -22.42 25.20
CA ALA A 282 -16.15 -23.62 25.51
C ALA A 282 -14.65 -23.41 25.22
N PHE A 283 -13.84 -23.27 26.27
CA PHE A 283 -12.38 -23.09 26.24
C PHE A 283 -11.60 -24.34 25.75
N GLU A 284 -11.92 -24.87 24.58
CA GLU A 284 -11.07 -25.87 23.91
C GLU A 284 -9.87 -25.20 23.21
N SER A 285 -8.76 -25.95 23.10
CA SER A 285 -7.48 -25.44 22.59
C SER A 285 -7.55 -24.90 21.15
N ALA A 286 -8.47 -25.44 20.32
CA ALA A 286 -8.69 -25.00 18.95
C ALA A 286 -9.45 -23.67 18.86
N MET A 287 -10.41 -23.43 19.77
CA MET A 287 -11.17 -22.18 19.82
C MET A 287 -10.27 -21.00 20.20
N ARG A 288 -9.36 -21.21 21.17
CA ARG A 288 -8.35 -20.21 21.55
C ARG A 288 -7.49 -19.74 20.37
N ARG A 289 -7.17 -20.63 19.41
CA ARG A 289 -6.41 -20.26 18.20
C ARG A 289 -7.20 -19.30 17.30
N ARG A 290 -8.51 -19.52 17.15
CA ARG A 290 -9.39 -18.66 16.33
C ARG A 290 -9.57 -17.28 16.96
N VAL A 291 -9.74 -17.21 18.28
CA VAL A 291 -9.81 -15.94 19.01
C VAL A 291 -8.52 -15.14 18.81
N VAL A 292 -7.35 -15.76 18.95
CA VAL A 292 -6.07 -15.07 18.68
C VAL A 292 -6.04 -14.50 17.26
N LEU A 293 -6.41 -15.27 16.23
CA LEU A 293 -6.46 -14.74 14.85
C LEU A 293 -7.43 -13.57 14.69
N ALA A 294 -8.60 -13.63 15.34
CA ALA A 294 -9.54 -12.52 15.34
C ALA A 294 -8.95 -11.27 15.99
N LEU A 295 -8.16 -11.40 17.07
CA LEU A 295 -7.48 -10.28 17.73
C LEU A 295 -6.38 -9.62 16.87
N TYR A 296 -5.85 -10.32 15.87
CA TYR A 296 -4.90 -9.75 14.88
C TYR A 296 -5.58 -9.24 13.61
N SER A 297 -6.90 -9.42 13.47
CA SER A 297 -7.68 -8.95 12.32
C SER A 297 -8.61 -7.80 12.70
N ALA A 298 -9.39 -7.96 13.76
CA ALA A 298 -10.44 -7.03 14.17
C ALA A 298 -9.94 -5.61 14.50
N PRO A 299 -8.80 -5.38 15.19
CA PRO A 299 -8.37 -4.03 15.54
C PRO A 299 -8.13 -3.14 14.31
N ALA A 300 -7.47 -3.66 13.28
CA ALA A 300 -7.22 -2.91 12.05
C ALA A 300 -8.55 -2.55 11.34
N LEU A 301 -9.47 -3.53 11.19
CA LEU A 301 -10.78 -3.25 10.62
C LEU A 301 -11.59 -2.25 11.45
N ALA A 302 -11.61 -2.40 12.78
CA ALA A 302 -12.37 -1.52 13.66
C ALA A 302 -11.84 -0.09 13.64
N VAL A 303 -10.51 0.09 13.77
CA VAL A 303 -9.89 1.42 13.76
C VAL A 303 -10.09 2.10 12.42
N VAL A 304 -9.91 1.39 11.30
CA VAL A 304 -10.10 1.99 9.97
C VAL A 304 -11.57 2.25 9.66
N SER A 305 -12.50 1.42 10.14
CA SER A 305 -13.94 1.74 10.08
C SER A 305 -14.29 2.98 10.90
N ILE A 306 -13.74 3.13 12.11
CA ILE A 306 -13.93 4.35 12.91
C ILE A 306 -13.35 5.56 12.18
N GLN A 307 -12.17 5.42 11.59
CA GLN A 307 -11.57 6.45 10.77
C GLN A 307 -12.45 6.80 9.57
N ALA A 308 -12.99 5.81 8.85
CA ALA A 308 -13.91 5.98 7.71
C ALA A 308 -15.23 6.66 8.11
N PHE A 309 -15.65 6.48 9.36
CA PHE A 309 -16.81 7.16 9.90
C PHE A 309 -16.51 8.62 10.28
N ILE A 310 -15.32 8.87 10.82
CA ILE A 310 -14.88 10.23 11.19
C ILE A 310 -14.56 11.05 9.94
N SER A 311 -13.87 10.46 8.96
CA SER A 311 -13.43 11.09 7.71
C SER A 311 -13.27 10.01 6.65
N ARG A 312 -12.77 10.34 5.46
CA ARG A 312 -12.52 9.33 4.42
C ARG A 312 -11.40 8.36 4.85
N ALA A 313 -11.54 7.09 4.45
CA ALA A 313 -10.48 6.10 4.58
C ALA A 313 -10.29 5.35 3.24
N HIS A 314 -9.04 5.10 2.85
CA HIS A 314 -8.78 4.27 1.68
C HIS A 314 -8.93 2.78 2.00
N ALA A 315 -9.45 2.01 1.04
CA ALA A 315 -9.71 0.58 1.19
C ALA A 315 -8.51 -0.23 1.70
N ASN A 316 -7.29 0.10 1.25
CA ASN A 316 -6.06 -0.61 1.62
C ASN A 316 -5.58 -0.32 3.05
N TRP A 317 -6.14 0.66 3.75
CA TRP A 317 -5.72 0.99 5.12
C TRP A 317 -5.97 -0.17 6.11
N ALA A 318 -6.96 -1.02 5.83
CA ALA A 318 -7.25 -2.22 6.62
C ALA A 318 -6.56 -3.50 6.11
N ALA A 319 -5.67 -3.42 5.11
CA ALA A 319 -5.09 -4.61 4.46
C ALA A 319 -4.42 -5.59 5.44
N SER A 320 -3.79 -5.09 6.52
CA SER A 320 -3.14 -5.93 7.53
C SER A 320 -4.11 -6.83 8.30
N ALA A 321 -5.40 -6.46 8.38
CA ALA A 321 -6.43 -7.28 8.99
C ALA A 321 -6.57 -8.64 8.30
N TYR A 322 -6.29 -8.69 7.01
CA TYR A 322 -6.55 -9.84 6.16
C TYR A 322 -5.49 -10.93 6.25
N ALA A 323 -4.31 -10.62 6.79
CA ALA A 323 -3.27 -11.63 7.02
C ALA A 323 -3.76 -12.71 8.01
N ALA A 324 -4.16 -12.30 9.22
CA ALA A 324 -4.75 -13.22 10.21
C ALA A 324 -6.19 -13.59 9.85
N GLY A 325 -6.95 -12.66 9.27
CA GLY A 325 -8.33 -12.87 8.85
C GLY A 325 -8.47 -14.01 7.82
N LEU A 326 -7.57 -14.11 6.85
CA LEU A 326 -7.61 -15.19 5.87
C LEU A 326 -7.41 -16.57 6.49
N ILE A 327 -6.47 -16.70 7.44
CA ILE A 327 -6.27 -17.97 8.16
C ILE A 327 -7.57 -18.37 8.87
N LEU A 328 -8.23 -17.41 9.53
CA LEU A 328 -9.50 -17.63 10.21
C LEU A 328 -10.61 -18.04 9.24
N THR A 329 -10.76 -17.32 8.12
CA THR A 329 -11.73 -17.60 7.04
C THR A 329 -11.54 -19.00 6.45
N VAL A 330 -10.30 -19.36 6.08
CA VAL A 330 -10.01 -20.69 5.51
C VAL A 330 -10.26 -21.79 6.53
N ALA A 331 -9.83 -21.61 7.78
CA ALA A 331 -10.10 -22.56 8.85
C ALA A 331 -11.61 -22.74 9.08
N PHE A 332 -12.39 -21.68 9.02
CA PHE A 332 -13.84 -21.73 9.14
C PHE A 332 -14.51 -22.47 7.97
N LEU A 333 -14.07 -22.21 6.73
CA LEU A 333 -14.66 -22.83 5.54
C LEU A 333 -14.33 -24.32 5.40
N LEU A 334 -13.15 -24.75 5.87
CA LEU A 334 -12.77 -26.16 5.86
C LEU A 334 -13.50 -26.98 6.93
N ASN A 335 -13.85 -26.34 8.05
CA ASN A 335 -14.51 -26.95 9.20
C ASN A 335 -16.01 -26.62 9.22
N GLY A 336 -16.81 -27.49 8.60
CA GLY A 336 -18.26 -27.36 8.58
C GLY A 336 -18.92 -28.20 7.48
N PRO A 337 -20.19 -27.88 7.16
CA PRO A 337 -20.94 -28.57 6.11
C PRO A 337 -20.29 -28.43 4.73
N LYS A 338 -20.57 -29.38 3.84
CA LYS A 338 -19.91 -29.49 2.52
C LYS A 338 -19.99 -28.20 1.68
N TRP A 339 -21.07 -27.42 1.80
CA TRP A 339 -21.24 -26.16 1.06
C TRP A 339 -20.17 -25.10 1.36
N ARG A 340 -19.60 -25.07 2.57
CA ARG A 340 -18.51 -24.14 2.90
C ARG A 340 -17.25 -24.40 2.06
N ARG A 341 -17.02 -25.64 1.65
CA ARG A 341 -15.90 -25.99 0.75
C ARG A 341 -16.15 -25.48 -0.67
N TRP A 342 -17.40 -25.50 -1.14
CA TRP A 342 -17.78 -24.90 -2.41
C TRP A 342 -17.59 -23.38 -2.39
N VAL A 343 -17.89 -22.71 -1.27
CA VAL A 343 -17.58 -21.28 -1.10
C VAL A 343 -16.07 -21.02 -1.18
N LEU A 344 -15.24 -21.83 -0.53
CA LEU A 344 -13.79 -21.71 -0.61
C LEU A 344 -13.27 -21.85 -2.05
N TRP A 345 -13.66 -22.95 -2.73
CA TRP A 345 -13.20 -23.21 -4.09
C TRP A 345 -13.75 -22.19 -5.09
N GLY A 346 -15.03 -21.84 -4.96
CA GLY A 346 -15.68 -20.82 -5.78
C GLY A 346 -15.04 -19.45 -5.61
N SER A 347 -14.67 -19.06 -4.39
CA SER A 347 -13.99 -17.79 -4.14
C SER A 347 -12.59 -17.79 -4.77
N VAL A 348 -11.80 -18.83 -4.55
CA VAL A 348 -10.45 -18.92 -5.16
C VAL A 348 -10.54 -18.90 -6.69
N ALA A 349 -11.49 -19.64 -7.28
CA ALA A 349 -11.73 -19.64 -8.72
C ALA A 349 -12.16 -18.27 -9.23
N PHE A 350 -13.13 -17.63 -8.57
CA PHE A 350 -13.62 -16.30 -8.92
C PHE A 350 -12.51 -15.25 -8.82
N HIS A 351 -11.77 -15.19 -7.72
CA HIS A 351 -10.69 -14.22 -7.58
C HIS A 351 -9.57 -14.45 -8.60
N SER A 352 -9.25 -15.72 -8.91
CA SER A 352 -8.26 -16.05 -9.95
C SER A 352 -8.72 -15.60 -11.33
N ALA A 353 -9.98 -15.85 -11.69
CA ALA A 353 -10.55 -15.42 -12.96
C ALA A 353 -10.59 -13.88 -13.06
N ALA A 354 -11.06 -13.20 -12.01
CA ALA A 354 -11.09 -11.74 -11.95
C ALA A 354 -9.68 -11.13 -12.03
N GLY A 355 -8.71 -11.70 -11.32
CA GLY A 355 -7.32 -11.26 -11.35
C GLY A 355 -6.64 -11.46 -12.70
N LEU A 356 -6.84 -12.62 -13.33
CA LEU A 356 -6.35 -12.90 -14.69
C LEU A 356 -6.98 -11.94 -15.72
N LEU A 357 -8.27 -11.69 -15.61
CA LEU A 357 -8.98 -10.73 -16.46
C LEU A 357 -8.41 -9.31 -16.28
N MET A 358 -8.18 -8.89 -15.04
CA MET A 358 -7.59 -7.57 -14.74
C MET A 358 -6.17 -7.44 -15.30
N MET A 359 -5.33 -8.48 -15.17
CA MET A 359 -3.99 -8.49 -15.77
C MET A 359 -4.03 -8.44 -17.29
N ALA A 360 -4.93 -9.21 -17.92
CA ALA A 360 -5.11 -9.17 -19.37
C ALA A 360 -5.57 -7.78 -19.84
N ALA A 361 -6.50 -7.15 -19.11
CA ALA A 361 -6.95 -5.79 -19.38
C ALA A 361 -5.83 -4.75 -19.18
N ALA A 362 -4.99 -4.92 -18.16
CA ALA A 362 -3.83 -4.05 -17.95
C ALA A 362 -2.86 -4.13 -19.14
N ALA A 363 -2.59 -5.33 -19.63
CA ALA A 363 -1.69 -5.57 -20.76
C ALA A 363 -2.25 -5.15 -22.13
N SER A 364 -3.54 -4.80 -22.24
CA SER A 364 -4.18 -4.51 -23.52
C SER A 364 -5.15 -3.33 -23.42
N VAL A 365 -4.75 -2.19 -24.01
CA VAL A 365 -5.60 -1.00 -24.13
C VAL A 365 -6.96 -1.33 -24.77
N PRO A 366 -7.03 -2.00 -25.95
CA PRO A 366 -8.31 -2.31 -26.58
C PRO A 366 -9.21 -3.20 -25.71
N LEU A 367 -8.62 -4.16 -24.97
CA LEU A 367 -9.38 -5.01 -24.07
C LEU A 367 -9.94 -4.21 -22.89
N SER A 368 -9.14 -3.33 -22.29
CA SER A 368 -9.59 -2.46 -21.19
C SER A 368 -10.73 -1.52 -21.62
N GLU A 369 -10.73 -1.07 -22.87
CA GLU A 369 -11.80 -0.26 -23.47
C GLU A 369 -13.06 -1.08 -23.72
N THR A 370 -12.91 -2.25 -24.32
CA THR A 370 -14.03 -3.18 -24.61
C THR A 370 -14.75 -3.58 -23.32
N LEU A 371 -14.00 -3.74 -22.23
CA LEU A 371 -14.54 -4.06 -20.91
C LEU A 371 -15.09 -2.83 -20.16
N GLY A 372 -14.92 -1.61 -20.69
CA GLY A 372 -15.37 -0.37 -20.06
C GLY A 372 -14.56 0.03 -18.81
N ILE A 373 -13.35 -0.52 -18.63
CA ILE A 373 -12.50 -0.31 -17.44
C ILE A 373 -11.23 0.49 -17.74
N ALA A 374 -11.11 1.08 -18.92
CA ALA A 374 -9.95 1.92 -19.31
C ALA A 374 -9.66 3.05 -18.30
N ASN A 375 -10.69 3.59 -17.63
CA ASN A 375 -10.53 4.62 -16.59
C ASN A 375 -9.68 4.15 -15.40
N ALA A 376 -9.59 2.84 -15.13
CA ALA A 376 -8.71 2.30 -14.09
C ALA A 376 -7.22 2.45 -14.42
N PHE A 377 -6.88 2.57 -15.71
CA PHE A 377 -5.49 2.61 -16.19
C PHE A 377 -5.02 4.01 -16.62
N LYS A 378 -5.91 5.01 -16.67
CA LYS A 378 -5.56 6.36 -17.17
C LYS A 378 -4.38 7.01 -16.45
N ARG A 379 -4.20 6.72 -15.15
CA ARG A 379 -3.13 7.30 -14.32
C ARG A 379 -1.75 6.71 -14.59
N VAL A 380 -1.67 5.61 -15.33
CA VAL A 380 -0.45 4.88 -15.65
C VAL A 380 -0.18 4.82 -17.16
N ARG A 381 -0.84 5.67 -17.95
CA ARG A 381 -0.70 5.70 -19.42
C ARG A 381 -0.19 7.03 -19.94
N GLY A 382 0.51 6.94 -21.07
CA GLY A 382 0.91 8.07 -21.90
C GLY A 382 1.93 9.00 -21.26
N TRP A 383 2.68 8.56 -20.23
CA TRP A 383 3.65 9.42 -19.56
C TRP A 383 4.91 9.66 -20.40
N ASP A 384 5.31 8.68 -21.20
CA ASP A 384 6.33 8.82 -22.25
C ASP A 384 5.92 9.84 -23.32
N VAL A 385 4.70 9.73 -23.85
CA VAL A 385 4.16 10.68 -24.84
C VAL A 385 3.98 12.07 -24.23
N THR A 386 3.58 12.15 -22.96
CA THR A 386 3.50 13.42 -22.22
C THR A 386 4.88 14.07 -22.12
N ALA A 387 5.90 13.30 -21.75
CA ALA A 387 7.27 13.78 -21.62
C ALA A 387 7.85 14.23 -22.96
N GLU A 388 7.63 13.48 -24.05
CA GLU A 388 8.06 13.85 -25.40
C GLU A 388 7.45 15.20 -25.82
N ARG A 389 6.11 15.33 -25.74
CA ARG A 389 5.43 16.56 -26.14
C ARG A 389 5.79 17.76 -25.27
N LEU A 390 6.04 17.53 -23.98
CA LEU A 390 6.47 18.59 -23.08
C LEU A 390 7.92 19.01 -23.35
N THR A 391 8.79 18.07 -23.71
CA THR A 391 10.17 18.36 -24.15
C THR A 391 10.14 19.24 -25.40
N ASP A 392 9.35 18.87 -26.42
CA ASP A 392 9.18 19.67 -27.64
C ASP A 392 8.60 21.07 -27.36
N ALA A 393 7.67 21.18 -26.40
CA ALA A 393 7.11 22.46 -26.01
C ALA A 393 8.14 23.34 -25.29
N PHE A 394 8.94 22.74 -24.40
CA PHE A 394 10.01 23.42 -23.66
C PHE A 394 11.12 23.93 -24.58
N GLU A 395 11.60 23.12 -25.52
CA GLU A 395 12.61 23.53 -26.49
C GLU A 395 12.13 24.70 -27.37
N ARG A 396 10.84 24.70 -27.77
CA ARG A 396 10.25 25.78 -28.56
C ARG A 396 9.97 27.05 -27.76
N SER A 397 9.73 26.92 -26.46
CA SER A 397 9.45 28.07 -25.61
C SER A 397 10.70 28.87 -25.30
N GLY A 398 11.88 28.25 -25.35
CA GLY A 398 13.15 28.88 -24.98
C GLY A 398 13.22 29.20 -23.48
N ALA A 399 12.39 28.54 -22.66
CA ALA A 399 12.36 28.73 -21.22
C ALA A 399 13.62 28.11 -20.58
N ASP A 400 14.01 28.66 -19.42
CA ASP A 400 15.16 28.24 -18.63
C ASP A 400 14.80 27.14 -17.62
N ALA A 401 13.52 27.03 -17.24
CA ALA A 401 13.02 26.05 -16.28
C ALA A 401 11.55 25.70 -16.52
N LEU A 402 11.08 24.61 -15.89
CA LEU A 402 9.66 24.24 -15.85
C LEU A 402 9.12 24.35 -14.44
N ALA A 403 7.88 24.82 -14.32
CA ALA A 403 7.14 24.80 -13.06
C ALA A 403 5.86 24.00 -13.23
N PHE A 404 5.62 23.07 -12.31
CA PHE A 404 4.41 22.27 -12.25
C PHE A 404 3.59 22.67 -11.04
N ASP A 405 2.29 22.47 -11.15
CA ASP A 405 1.36 22.78 -10.08
C ASP A 405 0.76 21.49 -9.46
N ASN A 406 0.81 20.38 -10.19
CA ASN A 406 0.41 19.04 -9.74
C ASN A 406 1.62 18.17 -9.38
N ARG A 407 1.71 17.73 -8.12
CA ARG A 407 2.83 16.90 -7.62
C ARG A 407 3.00 15.56 -8.35
N ASN A 408 1.90 14.97 -8.84
CA ASN A 408 1.97 13.68 -9.50
C ASN A 408 2.69 13.86 -10.84
N ASP A 409 2.28 14.87 -11.59
CA ASP A 409 2.82 15.19 -12.91
C ASP A 409 4.29 15.56 -12.80
N PHE A 410 4.64 16.38 -11.81
CA PHE A 410 6.02 16.70 -11.49
C PHE A 410 6.89 15.47 -11.29
N HIS A 411 6.48 14.54 -10.42
CA HIS A 411 7.24 13.31 -10.19
C HIS A 411 7.31 12.44 -11.44
N GLN A 412 6.24 12.38 -12.23
CA GLN A 412 6.27 11.66 -13.51
C GLN A 412 7.25 12.31 -14.49
N MET A 413 7.31 13.64 -14.57
CA MET A 413 8.28 14.32 -15.43
C MET A 413 9.72 14.16 -14.94
N GLN A 414 9.96 14.18 -13.62
CA GLN A 414 11.27 13.82 -13.05
C GLN A 414 11.75 12.43 -13.48
N ARG A 415 10.83 11.51 -13.79
CA ARG A 415 11.15 10.17 -14.27
C ARG A 415 11.20 10.07 -15.79
N TYR A 416 10.20 10.55 -16.50
CA TYR A 416 10.01 10.28 -17.92
C TYR A 416 10.57 11.38 -18.83
N ALA A 417 10.62 12.64 -18.37
CA ALA A 417 11.18 13.76 -19.13
C ALA A 417 12.70 13.91 -18.95
N GLN A 418 13.44 12.79 -19.08
CA GLN A 418 14.91 12.79 -18.97
C GLN A 418 15.60 13.56 -20.11
N GLY A 419 14.87 13.92 -21.18
CA GLY A 419 15.38 14.75 -22.27
C GLY A 419 15.44 16.24 -21.94
N ILE A 420 14.79 16.69 -20.87
CA ILE A 420 14.80 18.08 -20.43
C ILE A 420 16.02 18.30 -19.54
N ASP A 421 17.06 18.93 -20.08
CA ASP A 421 18.26 19.36 -19.33
C ASP A 421 18.03 20.73 -18.68
N ALA A 422 17.01 20.82 -17.83
CA ALA A 422 16.65 22.04 -17.12
C ALA A 422 16.09 21.72 -15.72
N PRO A 423 16.12 22.69 -14.79
CA PRO A 423 15.47 22.53 -13.50
C PRO A 423 13.95 22.38 -13.62
N LEU A 424 13.40 21.43 -12.88
CA LEU A 424 11.96 21.27 -12.67
C LEU A 424 11.62 21.75 -11.27
N TYR A 425 10.57 22.57 -11.16
CA TYR A 425 10.10 23.14 -9.90
C TYR A 425 8.62 22.84 -9.65
N MET A 426 8.24 22.90 -8.38
CA MET A 426 6.87 22.86 -7.89
C MET A 426 6.41 24.23 -7.45
N TRP A 427 5.32 24.69 -8.04
CA TRP A 427 4.60 25.85 -7.56
C TRP A 427 3.94 25.57 -6.20
N LEU A 428 4.05 26.53 -5.28
CA LEU A 428 3.52 26.43 -3.92
C LEU A 428 2.12 27.08 -3.83
N ARG A 429 1.08 26.24 -3.76
CA ARG A 429 -0.31 26.72 -3.58
C ARG A 429 -0.54 27.30 -2.18
N HIS A 430 0.08 26.72 -1.16
CA HIS A 430 -0.14 27.05 0.25
C HIS A 430 1.09 27.73 0.89
N ALA A 431 0.91 28.26 2.10
CA ALA A 431 1.96 28.97 2.84
C ALA A 431 3.24 28.14 3.05
N GLY A 432 3.10 26.82 3.17
CA GLY A 432 4.20 25.88 3.30
C GLY A 432 3.96 24.61 2.50
N PRO A 433 4.99 23.75 2.38
CA PRO A 433 4.91 22.53 1.59
C PRO A 433 3.95 21.51 2.21
N ILE A 434 3.03 21.00 1.41
CA ILE A 434 2.10 19.92 1.80
C ILE A 434 2.43 18.59 1.11
N SER A 435 3.43 18.59 0.23
CA SER A 435 3.92 17.42 -0.49
C SER A 435 5.44 17.34 -0.53
N HIS A 436 5.96 16.14 -0.81
CA HIS A 436 7.39 15.92 -0.98
C HIS A 436 7.97 16.74 -2.15
N ALA A 437 7.19 16.88 -3.23
CA ALA A 437 7.55 17.67 -4.39
C ALA A 437 7.76 19.14 -4.00
N GLU A 438 6.81 19.72 -3.25
CA GLU A 438 6.87 21.10 -2.76
C GLU A 438 7.98 21.33 -1.74
N GLN A 439 8.30 20.33 -0.90
CA GLN A 439 9.40 20.44 0.06
C GLN A 439 10.77 20.37 -0.61
N GLY A 440 10.93 19.47 -1.58
CA GLY A 440 12.22 19.17 -2.20
C GLY A 440 12.60 20.11 -3.34
N TRP A 441 11.61 20.58 -4.11
CA TRP A 441 11.83 21.38 -5.31
C TRP A 441 10.85 22.56 -5.42
N PRO A 442 10.72 23.42 -4.39
CA PRO A 442 9.87 24.60 -4.51
C PRO A 442 10.41 25.51 -5.63
N LEU A 443 9.50 26.17 -6.35
CA LEU A 443 9.88 27.26 -7.26
C LEU A 443 10.50 28.39 -6.42
N PRO A 444 11.77 28.77 -6.66
CA PRO A 444 12.46 29.71 -5.79
C PRO A 444 12.01 31.15 -6.06
N GLU A 445 11.74 31.89 -4.98
CA GLU A 445 11.44 33.33 -5.05
C GLU A 445 12.60 34.10 -5.70
N GLY A 446 12.28 35.04 -6.60
CA GLY A 446 13.28 35.84 -7.31
C GLY A 446 14.08 35.09 -8.37
N ILE A 447 13.62 33.92 -8.81
CA ILE A 447 14.22 33.22 -9.96
C ILE A 447 14.23 34.12 -11.20
N GLU A 448 15.41 34.27 -11.79
CA GLU A 448 15.61 34.97 -13.05
C GLU A 448 15.40 34.02 -14.24
N GLY A 449 14.98 34.55 -15.38
CA GLY A 449 14.76 33.78 -16.60
C GLY A 449 13.29 33.48 -16.88
N GLU A 450 13.06 32.83 -18.02
CA GLU A 450 11.73 32.45 -18.48
C GLU A 450 11.34 31.07 -17.98
N ILE A 451 10.15 30.95 -17.40
CA ILE A 451 9.64 29.70 -16.84
C ILE A 451 8.48 29.22 -17.69
N LEU A 452 8.56 27.96 -18.14
CA LEU A 452 7.41 27.27 -18.71
C LEU A 452 6.56 26.68 -17.58
N VAL A 453 5.45 27.33 -17.27
CA VAL A 453 4.46 26.82 -16.33
C VAL A 453 3.59 25.80 -17.04
N VAL A 454 3.50 24.60 -16.46
CA VAL A 454 2.76 23.45 -16.97
C VAL A 454 1.65 23.14 -15.99
N SER A 455 0.39 23.43 -16.37
CA SER A 455 -0.76 23.25 -15.48
C SER A 455 -1.77 22.24 -16.04
N GLU A 456 -2.09 21.23 -15.23
CA GLU A 456 -3.21 20.29 -15.46
C GLU A 456 -4.50 20.76 -14.77
N ARG A 457 -4.46 21.91 -14.08
CA ARG A 457 -5.53 22.39 -13.19
C ARG A 457 -5.98 23.79 -13.60
N PRO A 458 -6.90 23.88 -14.58
CA PRO A 458 -7.42 25.15 -15.06
C PRO A 458 -7.92 26.08 -13.94
N GLU A 459 -8.44 25.50 -12.85
CA GLU A 459 -8.94 26.22 -11.68
C GLU A 459 -7.84 26.90 -10.82
N GLU A 460 -6.58 26.49 -10.98
CA GLU A 460 -5.44 27.10 -10.30
C GLU A 460 -4.74 28.16 -11.16
N ILE A 461 -4.98 28.21 -12.47
CA ILE A 461 -4.33 29.17 -13.39
C ILE A 461 -4.51 30.64 -12.95
N PRO A 462 -5.71 31.11 -12.55
CA PRO A 462 -5.87 32.50 -12.08
C PRO A 462 -5.07 32.80 -10.81
N VAL A 463 -4.84 31.78 -9.98
CA VAL A 463 -4.09 31.86 -8.73
C VAL A 463 -2.60 31.92 -9.03
N ILE A 464 -2.12 31.03 -9.89
CA ILE A 464 -0.71 30.96 -10.34
C ILE A 464 -0.31 32.30 -10.99
N ARG A 465 -1.15 32.85 -11.87
CA ARG A 465 -0.91 34.11 -12.58
C ARG A 465 -0.52 35.26 -11.63
N ARG A 466 -1.06 35.29 -10.42
CA ARG A 466 -0.80 36.36 -9.44
C ARG A 466 0.64 36.41 -8.98
N ASP A 467 1.31 35.27 -8.99
CA ASP A 467 2.69 35.18 -8.52
C ASP A 467 3.72 35.58 -9.57
N PHE A 468 3.29 36.04 -10.75
CA PHE A 468 4.19 36.38 -11.84
C PHE A 468 3.87 37.76 -12.41
N GLU A 469 4.91 38.57 -12.63
CA GLU A 469 4.79 39.86 -13.32
C GLU A 469 4.34 39.68 -14.77
N ARG A 470 4.85 38.66 -15.46
CA ARG A 470 4.41 38.24 -16.79
C ARG A 470 3.89 36.82 -16.75
N PHE A 471 2.71 36.60 -17.32
CA PHE A 471 2.10 35.27 -17.42
C PHE A 471 1.27 35.17 -18.71
N GLU A 472 1.90 34.66 -19.77
CA GLU A 472 1.35 34.66 -21.13
C GLU A 472 1.07 33.25 -21.60
N ARG A 473 -0.09 33.03 -22.23
CA ARG A 473 -0.44 31.70 -22.76
C ARG A 473 0.51 31.36 -23.90
N PHE A 474 1.19 30.24 -23.78
CA PHE A 474 2.14 29.74 -24.76
C PHE A 474 1.54 28.65 -25.67
N GLY A 475 0.75 27.75 -25.09
CA GLY A 475 0.17 26.64 -25.85
C GLY A 475 -0.61 25.67 -24.98
N GLU A 476 -0.87 24.50 -25.54
CA GLU A 476 -1.52 23.39 -24.84
C GLU A 476 -0.97 22.05 -25.32
N ILE A 477 -1.05 21.03 -24.46
CA ILE A 477 -0.69 19.65 -24.78
C ILE A 477 -1.88 18.76 -24.42
N THR A 478 -2.30 17.92 -25.37
CA THR A 478 -3.35 16.91 -25.15
C THR A 478 -2.80 15.52 -25.45
N VAL A 479 -2.85 14.60 -24.49
CA VAL A 479 -2.38 13.21 -24.65
C VAL A 479 -3.53 12.24 -24.48
N ASP A 480 -3.77 11.39 -25.48
CA ASP A 480 -4.75 10.31 -25.40
C ASP A 480 -4.27 9.21 -24.43
N LEU A 481 -5.14 8.83 -23.50
CA LEU A 481 -4.92 7.81 -22.47
C LEU A 481 -5.71 6.51 -22.75
N GLY A 482 -6.48 6.49 -23.86
CA GLY A 482 -7.41 5.44 -24.24
C GLY A 482 -8.79 5.59 -23.59
N GLY A 483 -9.81 5.04 -24.24
CA GLY A 483 -11.19 5.02 -23.77
C GLY A 483 -11.85 6.40 -23.73
N ASN A 484 -11.56 7.25 -24.73
CA ASN A 484 -12.03 8.64 -24.82
C ASN A 484 -11.60 9.48 -23.60
N ARG A 485 -10.39 9.24 -23.09
CA ARG A 485 -9.81 9.98 -21.98
C ARG A 485 -8.53 10.63 -22.43
N GLU A 486 -8.39 11.90 -22.09
CA GLU A 486 -7.23 12.69 -22.44
C GLU A 486 -6.64 13.31 -21.17
N ARG A 487 -5.32 13.51 -21.18
CA ARG A 487 -4.61 14.41 -20.27
C ARG A 487 -4.40 15.72 -21.00
N HIS A 488 -4.80 16.83 -20.40
CA HIS A 488 -4.67 18.16 -20.98
C HIS A 488 -3.82 19.04 -20.09
N TYR A 489 -2.87 19.76 -20.70
CA TYR A 489 -2.06 20.77 -20.06
C TYR A 489 -2.25 22.10 -20.76
N GLU A 490 -2.44 23.15 -19.98
CA GLU A 490 -2.23 24.53 -20.43
C GLU A 490 -0.81 24.97 -20.10
N LEU A 491 -0.16 25.57 -21.10
CA LEU A 491 1.22 26.02 -21.00
C LEU A 491 1.30 27.54 -20.99
N PHE A 492 2.09 28.09 -20.09
CA PHE A 492 2.30 29.53 -19.95
C PHE A 492 3.79 29.85 -19.87
N LEU A 493 4.18 30.92 -20.55
CA LEU A 493 5.48 31.54 -20.37
C LEU A 493 5.37 32.60 -19.28
N ALA A 494 6.14 32.42 -18.22
CA ALA A 494 6.07 33.25 -17.04
C ALA A 494 7.44 33.83 -16.64
N GLN A 495 7.44 35.04 -16.11
CA GLN A 495 8.65 35.74 -15.61
C GLN A 495 8.31 36.59 -14.38
N GLY A 496 9.33 36.89 -13.58
CA GLY A 496 9.20 37.71 -12.38
C GLY A 496 8.38 37.00 -11.31
N TYR A 497 8.83 35.81 -10.89
CA TYR A 497 8.15 35.06 -9.84
C TYR A 497 8.30 35.76 -8.49
N ASP A 498 7.21 36.33 -8.01
CA ASP A 498 7.07 36.94 -6.69
C ASP A 498 5.78 36.39 -6.07
N ARG A 499 5.93 35.39 -5.20
CA ARG A 499 4.80 34.66 -4.65
C ARG A 499 4.02 35.55 -3.68
N GLU A 500 2.74 35.76 -3.97
CA GLU A 500 1.87 36.47 -3.03
C GLU A 500 1.76 35.70 -1.70
N GLU A 501 1.84 36.42 -0.58
CA GLU A 501 1.73 35.82 0.74
C GLU A 501 0.40 35.08 0.91
N ARG A 502 0.47 33.76 1.15
CA ARG A 502 -0.68 32.86 1.35
C ARG A 502 -1.34 33.03 2.72
N SER A 503 -1.75 34.25 3.03
CA SER A 503 -2.43 34.63 4.26
C SER A 503 -3.87 34.09 4.30
N ALA A 504 -4.50 34.09 5.47
CA ALA A 504 -5.91 33.73 5.59
C ALA A 504 -6.83 34.66 4.77
N ALA A 505 -6.47 35.95 4.67
CA ALA A 505 -7.19 36.89 3.84
C ALA A 505 -7.06 36.56 2.34
N TYR A 506 -5.86 36.18 1.89
CA TYR A 506 -5.64 35.70 0.52
C TYR A 506 -6.53 34.49 0.20
N GLU A 507 -6.58 33.49 1.07
CA GLU A 507 -7.41 32.30 0.85
C GLU A 507 -8.91 32.62 0.81
N GLU A 508 -9.36 33.62 1.58
CA GLU A 508 -10.75 34.10 1.52
C GLU A 508 -11.04 34.79 0.19
N THR A 509 -10.12 35.62 -0.30
CA THR A 509 -10.20 36.26 -1.62
C THR A 509 -10.28 35.22 -2.73
N ILE A 510 -9.38 34.22 -2.74
CA ILE A 510 -9.40 33.14 -3.74
C ILE A 510 -10.71 32.35 -3.67
N ARG A 511 -11.25 32.10 -2.47
CA ARG A 511 -12.54 31.41 -2.31
C ARG A 511 -13.69 32.23 -2.91
N SER A 512 -13.76 33.52 -2.61
CA SER A 512 -14.78 34.44 -3.13
C SER A 512 -14.77 34.46 -4.66
N GLU A 513 -13.60 34.58 -5.27
CA GLU A 513 -13.47 34.63 -6.73
C GLU A 513 -13.87 33.33 -7.43
N ARG A 514 -13.66 32.18 -6.77
CA ARG A 514 -14.11 30.87 -7.27
C ARG A 514 -15.61 30.65 -7.14
N GLU A 515 -16.28 31.34 -6.23
CA GLU A 515 -17.73 31.26 -6.07
C GLU A 515 -18.49 32.19 -7.03
N GLU A 516 -17.84 33.27 -7.47
CA GLU A 516 -18.42 34.27 -8.38
C GLU A 516 -18.25 33.96 -9.88
N GLY A 517 -17.27 33.15 -10.26
CA GLY A 517 -16.99 32.71 -11.64
C GLY A 517 -17.56 31.33 -11.96
#